data_AF-W4RSK7-F1
#
_entry.id   AF-W4RSK7-F1
#
_cell.length_a   1.000
_cell.length_b   1.000
_cell.length_c   1.000
_cell.angle_alpha   90.00
_cell.angle_beta   90.00
_cell.angle_gamma   90.00
#
_symmetry.space_group_name_H-M   'P 1'
#
loop_
_entity.id
_entity.type
_entity.pdbx_description
1 polymer ?
#
loop_
_entity_poly.entity_id
_entity_poly.type
_entity_poly.pdbx_seq_one_letter_code
_entity_poly.pdbx_strand_id
1 'polypeptide(L)'
;MQILSSSNAWQQKDAALTNQKNAFLSEFEVDPLWVGARKQGKTTATVAFAGANPSTGKQADYTIYYGDTLSPSKQEKLKFAEASGWSNTPTSFSPLMETSFKIKVEDGENKEIHVLAFDSSNDEKKNYDKFIVSDNNTIHSSGVSSKDWGSVSLELEENKTAGFWFKFTATDPALEKETVMYRSAVTSGLIDGPEGFPERIRDQFDFFPPQDDDIALEKLDFQERI
;
A
#
# COMPACT_ATOMS: atom_id res chain seq x y z
N MET A 1 -10.55 23.72 -1.11
CA MET A 1 -10.80 22.42 -1.74
C MET A 1 -11.57 21.59 -0.74
N GLN A 2 -12.81 21.20 -1.05
CA GLN A 2 -13.68 20.50 -0.09
C GLN A 2 -13.50 19.01 -0.33
N ILE A 3 -12.76 18.35 0.57
CA ILE A 3 -12.56 16.90 0.54
C ILE A 3 -13.86 16.28 1.06
N LEU A 4 -14.61 15.63 0.18
CA LEU A 4 -15.81 14.89 0.52
C LEU A 4 -15.38 13.47 0.92
N SER A 5 -15.11 13.24 2.20
CA SER A 5 -15.03 11.89 2.75
C SER A 5 -16.45 11.39 3.02
N SER A 6 -16.83 10.23 2.47
CA SER A 6 -18.16 9.62 2.65
C SER A 6 -18.32 9.01 4.05
N SER A 7 -18.45 9.89 5.04
CA SER A 7 -18.69 9.56 6.45
C SER A 7 -20.19 9.62 6.82
N ASN A 8 -20.64 8.87 7.82
CA ASN A 8 -21.96 9.11 8.43
C ASN A 8 -21.96 10.33 9.37
N ALA A 9 -20.80 10.84 9.77
CA ALA A 9 -20.66 11.99 10.66
C ALA A 9 -21.26 13.28 10.09
N TRP A 10 -21.41 13.38 8.76
CA TRP A 10 -22.06 14.51 8.10
C TRP A 10 -23.55 14.67 8.48
N GLN A 11 -24.18 13.63 9.03
CA GLN A 11 -25.57 13.67 9.48
C GLN A 11 -25.74 14.23 10.91
N GLN A 12 -24.66 14.38 11.68
CA GLN A 12 -24.72 14.93 13.03
C GLN A 12 -24.37 16.42 13.03
N LYS A 13 -25.34 17.25 13.43
CA LYS A 13 -25.31 18.72 13.29
C LYS A 13 -24.14 19.41 14.01
N ASP A 14 -23.54 18.75 15.00
CA ASP A 14 -22.49 19.31 15.86
C ASP A 14 -21.28 18.36 16.01
N ALA A 15 -21.19 17.29 15.21
CA ALA A 15 -20.04 16.39 15.25
C ALA A 15 -18.84 17.03 14.54
N ALA A 16 -17.73 17.20 15.26
CA ALA A 16 -16.47 17.55 14.63
C ALA A 16 -16.08 16.43 13.65
N LEU A 17 -15.96 16.77 12.36
CA LEU A 17 -15.34 15.90 11.36
C LEU A 17 -13.84 15.84 11.64
N THR A 18 -13.45 15.09 12.68
CA THR A 18 -12.06 14.74 12.90
C THR A 18 -11.73 13.62 11.94
N ASN A 19 -10.73 13.80 11.08
CA ASN A 19 -10.24 12.82 10.09
C ASN A 19 -9.76 11.47 10.69
N GLN A 20 -9.96 11.24 11.98
CA GLN A 20 -9.47 10.07 12.68
C GLN A 20 -10.59 9.06 12.91
N LYS A 21 -10.47 7.91 12.25
CA LYS A 21 -11.06 6.57 12.52
C LYS A 21 -12.58 6.42 12.68
N ASN A 22 -13.33 7.40 13.18
CA ASN A 22 -14.71 7.21 13.65
C ASN A 22 -15.77 7.24 12.55
N ALA A 23 -15.49 7.90 11.43
CA ALA A 23 -16.42 8.15 10.34
C ALA A 23 -16.87 6.89 9.56
N PHE A 24 -15.94 5.96 9.34
CA PHE A 24 -16.13 4.76 8.51
C PHE A 24 -16.32 3.50 9.35
N LEU A 25 -15.83 3.53 10.60
CA LEU A 25 -15.99 2.46 11.60
C LEU A 25 -17.25 2.64 12.46
N SER A 26 -18.00 3.73 12.31
CA SER A 26 -19.26 3.93 13.04
C SER A 26 -20.26 2.84 12.66
N GLU A 27 -20.73 2.09 13.65
CA GLU A 27 -21.85 1.17 13.44
C GLU A 27 -23.09 1.95 12.98
N PHE A 28 -23.73 1.48 11.91
CA PHE A 28 -25.03 2.02 11.54
C PHE A 28 -26.06 1.71 12.64
N GLU A 29 -26.82 2.72 13.07
CA GLU A 29 -27.94 2.54 14.03
C GLU A 29 -29.05 1.63 13.48
N VAL A 30 -29.10 1.48 12.15
CA VAL A 30 -30.04 0.62 11.43
C VAL A 30 -29.32 -0.42 10.59
N ASP A 31 -30.02 -1.50 10.25
CA ASP A 31 -29.49 -2.49 9.31
C ASP A 31 -29.19 -1.82 7.95
N PRO A 32 -27.97 -1.97 7.41
CA PRO A 32 -27.65 -1.49 6.08
C PRO A 32 -28.51 -2.16 5.00
N LEU A 33 -28.64 -1.49 3.84
CA LEU A 33 -29.44 -2.00 2.71
C LEU A 33 -29.04 -3.42 2.30
N TRP A 34 -27.75 -3.73 2.25
CA TRP A 34 -27.26 -5.06 1.89
C TRP A 34 -27.62 -6.12 2.94
N VAL A 35 -27.64 -5.78 4.22
CA VAL A 35 -28.11 -6.70 5.28
C VAL A 35 -29.59 -7.01 5.08
N GLY A 36 -30.42 -5.99 4.82
CA GLY A 36 -31.84 -6.17 4.53
C GLY A 36 -32.12 -6.97 3.26
N ALA A 37 -31.36 -6.75 2.19
CA ALA A 37 -31.48 -7.47 0.93
C ALA A 37 -31.04 -8.94 1.07
N ARG A 38 -29.94 -9.20 1.80
CA ARG A 38 -29.47 -10.57 2.11
C ARG A 38 -30.50 -11.37 2.90
N LYS A 39 -31.15 -10.76 3.90
CA LYS A 39 -32.26 -11.38 4.65
C LYS A 39 -33.45 -11.80 3.75
N GLN A 40 -33.59 -11.18 2.58
CA GLN A 40 -34.61 -11.51 1.59
C GLN A 40 -34.10 -12.48 0.50
N GLY A 41 -32.93 -13.08 0.70
CA GLY A 41 -32.33 -14.04 -0.24
C GLY A 41 -31.68 -13.39 -1.47
N LYS A 42 -31.37 -12.08 -1.43
CA LYS A 42 -30.61 -11.42 -2.50
C LYS A 42 -29.12 -11.53 -2.22
N THR A 43 -28.33 -11.82 -3.26
CA THR A 43 -26.87 -11.75 -3.20
C THR A 43 -26.42 -10.29 -3.22
N THR A 44 -25.50 -9.95 -2.32
CA THR A 44 -25.03 -8.58 -2.08
C THR A 44 -23.52 -8.49 -2.13
N ALA A 45 -22.99 -7.36 -2.59
CA ALA A 45 -21.57 -7.08 -2.61
C ALA A 45 -21.29 -5.66 -2.12
N THR A 46 -20.19 -5.49 -1.38
CA THR A 46 -19.71 -4.19 -0.91
C THR A 46 -18.19 -4.09 -1.08
N VAL A 47 -17.71 -2.94 -1.55
CA VAL A 47 -16.28 -2.65 -1.72
C VAL A 47 -16.02 -1.29 -1.10
N ALA A 48 -15.16 -1.22 -0.07
CA ALA A 48 -14.79 -0.01 0.66
C ALA A 48 -15.98 0.83 1.15
N PHE A 49 -17.16 0.23 1.35
CA PHE A 49 -18.36 0.96 1.72
C PHE A 49 -18.45 1.12 3.24
N ALA A 50 -18.64 2.36 3.72
CA ALA A 50 -18.72 2.67 5.15
C ALA A 50 -19.66 1.70 5.88
N GLY A 51 -19.22 1.16 7.02
CA GLY A 51 -19.96 0.18 7.83
C GLY A 51 -20.20 -1.20 7.22
N ALA A 52 -19.52 -1.54 6.11
CA ALA A 52 -19.47 -2.90 5.58
C ALA A 52 -18.32 -3.75 6.18
N ASN A 53 -17.62 -3.25 7.21
CA ASN A 53 -16.49 -3.96 7.83
C ASN A 53 -16.91 -5.39 8.26
N PRO A 54 -16.27 -6.46 7.74
CA PRO A 54 -16.58 -7.83 8.10
C PRO A 54 -16.56 -8.15 9.60
N SER A 55 -15.73 -7.44 10.38
CA SER A 55 -15.62 -7.66 11.82
C SER A 55 -16.86 -7.23 12.62
N THR A 56 -17.80 -6.50 12.00
CA THR A 56 -19.00 -5.96 12.66
C THR A 56 -20.24 -6.85 12.50
N GLY A 57 -20.14 -7.97 11.77
CA GLY A 57 -21.29 -8.86 11.50
C GLY A 57 -22.33 -8.28 10.54
N LYS A 58 -22.06 -7.11 9.95
CA LYS A 58 -22.91 -6.40 8.98
C LYS A 58 -22.36 -6.48 7.56
N GLN A 59 -21.54 -7.47 7.23
CA GLN A 59 -21.00 -7.66 5.88
C GLN A 59 -22.08 -8.01 4.85
N ALA A 60 -21.78 -7.77 3.58
CA ALA A 60 -22.50 -8.35 2.45
C ALA A 60 -22.04 -9.81 2.19
N ASP A 61 -22.69 -10.51 1.26
CA ASP A 61 -22.25 -11.86 0.86
C ASP A 61 -20.84 -11.85 0.26
N TYR A 62 -20.45 -10.75 -0.39
CA TYR A 62 -19.10 -10.48 -0.85
C TYR A 62 -18.68 -9.12 -0.30
N THR A 63 -17.58 -9.08 0.44
CA THR A 63 -17.14 -7.86 1.11
C THR A 63 -15.65 -7.68 0.94
N ILE A 64 -15.26 -6.51 0.44
CA ILE A 64 -13.87 -6.04 0.41
C ILE A 64 -13.84 -4.73 1.18
N TYR A 65 -12.99 -4.65 2.21
CA TYR A 65 -12.91 -3.50 3.09
C TYR A 65 -11.47 -3.18 3.49
N TYR A 66 -11.25 -1.96 3.98
CA TYR A 66 -9.95 -1.55 4.50
C TYR A 66 -9.60 -2.40 5.75
N GLY A 67 -8.39 -2.96 5.75
CA GLY A 67 -7.81 -3.60 6.92
C GLY A 67 -6.94 -2.64 7.71
N ASP A 68 -5.93 -3.20 8.38
CA ASP A 68 -5.06 -2.46 9.26
C ASP A 68 -4.01 -1.66 8.49
N THR A 69 -3.65 -0.50 9.04
CA THR A 69 -2.43 0.21 8.67
C THR A 69 -1.28 -0.30 9.52
N LEU A 70 -0.43 -1.10 8.91
CA LEU A 70 0.68 -1.80 9.56
C LEU A 70 1.91 -0.91 9.74
N SER A 71 2.14 -0.03 8.76
CA SER A 71 3.22 0.95 8.78
C SER A 71 2.74 2.26 8.17
N PRO A 72 3.00 3.43 8.77
CA PRO A 72 2.68 4.70 8.13
C PRO A 72 3.53 4.90 6.87
N SER A 73 3.13 5.84 6.02
CA SER A 73 3.94 6.27 4.88
C SER A 73 5.27 6.87 5.33
N LYS A 74 6.26 6.81 4.44
CA LYS A 74 7.61 7.29 4.73
C LYS A 74 8.38 7.64 3.46
N GLN A 75 9.27 8.62 3.58
CA GLN A 75 10.35 8.82 2.63
C GLN A 75 11.57 8.02 3.10
N GLU A 76 11.88 6.97 2.37
CA GLU A 76 13.07 6.16 2.58
C GLU A 76 14.27 6.82 1.90
N LYS A 77 15.36 6.89 2.65
CA LYS A 77 16.63 7.46 2.23
C LYS A 77 17.60 6.34 1.95
N LEU A 78 17.99 6.20 0.70
CA LEU A 78 18.61 5.00 0.15
C LEU A 78 20.04 5.29 -0.27
N LYS A 79 20.96 4.44 0.18
CA LYS A 79 22.35 4.42 -0.25
C LYS A 79 22.65 3.06 -0.84
N PHE A 80 23.19 3.08 -2.06
CA PHE A 80 23.41 1.89 -2.85
C PHE A 80 24.85 1.39 -2.72
N ALA A 81 25.01 0.07 -2.77
CA ALA A 81 26.27 -0.63 -2.91
C ALA A 81 26.19 -1.62 -4.08
N GLU A 82 27.30 -2.18 -4.52
CA GLU A 82 27.28 -3.21 -5.58
C GLU A 82 26.46 -4.42 -5.13
N ALA A 83 25.57 -4.91 -6.00
CA ALA A 83 24.61 -5.94 -5.68
C ALA A 83 25.24 -7.33 -5.57
N SER A 84 24.70 -8.17 -4.68
CA SER A 84 25.17 -9.55 -4.51
C SER A 84 24.02 -10.50 -4.17
N GLY A 85 24.07 -11.73 -4.69
CA GLY A 85 23.09 -12.77 -4.34
C GLY A 85 21.68 -12.59 -4.94
N TRP A 86 21.53 -11.77 -5.98
CA TRP A 86 20.29 -11.69 -6.74
C TRP A 86 20.17 -12.83 -7.76
N SER A 87 18.93 -13.29 -7.99
CA SER A 87 18.60 -14.27 -9.01
C SER A 87 17.60 -13.70 -10.02
N ASN A 88 17.67 -14.18 -11.27
CA ASN A 88 16.84 -13.70 -12.38
C ASN A 88 16.97 -12.19 -12.65
N THR A 89 18.19 -11.66 -12.55
CA THR A 89 18.45 -10.23 -12.74
C THR A 89 18.19 -9.76 -14.17
N PRO A 90 17.67 -8.54 -14.36
CA PRO A 90 17.59 -7.94 -15.69
C PRO A 90 18.99 -7.73 -16.26
N THR A 91 19.08 -7.66 -17.59
CA THR A 91 20.29 -7.17 -18.26
C THR A 91 20.55 -5.74 -17.80
N SER A 92 21.79 -5.49 -17.36
CA SER A 92 22.27 -4.14 -17.06
C SER A 92 23.56 -3.84 -17.80
N PHE A 93 23.73 -2.59 -18.21
CA PHE A 93 24.93 -2.09 -18.89
C PHE A 93 25.94 -1.44 -17.94
N SER A 94 25.61 -1.40 -16.64
CA SER A 94 26.49 -1.05 -15.52
C SER A 94 26.39 -2.14 -14.43
N PRO A 95 27.32 -2.21 -13.46
CA PRO A 95 27.19 -3.13 -12.31
C PRO A 95 25.85 -2.91 -11.60
N LEU A 96 25.15 -4.00 -11.27
CA LEU A 96 23.91 -3.92 -10.49
C LEU A 96 24.20 -3.32 -9.11
N MET A 97 23.28 -2.50 -8.62
CA MET A 97 23.40 -1.84 -7.33
C MET A 97 22.23 -2.20 -6.44
N GLU A 98 22.47 -2.45 -5.15
CA GLU A 98 21.44 -2.81 -4.19
C GLU A 98 21.44 -1.93 -2.94
N THR A 99 20.30 -1.91 -2.27
CA THR A 99 20.14 -1.41 -0.91
C THR A 99 18.95 -2.12 -0.26
N SER A 100 18.80 -1.98 1.05
CA SER A 100 17.64 -2.48 1.77
C SER A 100 17.18 -1.54 2.87
N PHE A 101 15.92 -1.67 3.26
CA PHE A 101 15.34 -0.98 4.40
C PHE A 101 14.33 -1.88 5.10
N LYS A 102 14.03 -1.57 6.36
CA LYS A 102 13.10 -2.37 7.18
C LYS A 102 11.77 -1.66 7.35
N ILE A 103 10.70 -2.40 7.18
CA ILE A 103 9.32 -1.99 7.47
C ILE A 103 8.82 -2.82 8.64
N LYS A 104 8.32 -2.15 9.67
CA LYS A 104 7.55 -2.80 10.74
C LYS A 104 6.15 -3.12 10.21
N VAL A 105 5.76 -4.39 10.20
CA VAL A 105 4.46 -4.84 9.69
C VAL A 105 3.56 -5.46 10.75
N GLU A 106 4.10 -5.99 11.85
CA GLU A 106 3.32 -6.53 12.97
C GLU A 106 4.02 -6.22 14.32
N ASP A 107 3.46 -6.70 15.44
CA ASP A 107 3.93 -6.47 16.82
C ASP A 107 5.31 -7.08 17.12
N GLY A 108 6.33 -6.63 16.40
CA GLY A 108 7.74 -6.99 16.60
C GLY A 108 8.46 -7.39 15.31
N GLU A 109 7.73 -7.80 14.27
CA GLU A 109 8.36 -8.30 13.05
C GLU A 109 8.64 -7.18 12.03
N ASN A 110 9.91 -7.06 11.68
CA ASN A 110 10.38 -6.20 10.61
C ASN A 110 10.55 -7.05 9.35
N LYS A 111 9.83 -6.68 8.28
CA LYS A 111 10.12 -7.18 6.93
C LYS A 111 11.24 -6.35 6.33
N GLU A 112 12.25 -7.03 5.79
CA GLU A 112 13.29 -6.39 5.01
C GLU A 112 12.84 -6.25 3.56
N ILE A 113 12.98 -5.05 3.01
CA ILE A 113 12.65 -4.73 1.63
C ILE A 113 13.95 -4.42 0.92
N HIS A 114 14.14 -5.09 -0.22
CA HIS A 114 15.30 -4.98 -1.07
C HIS A 114 14.99 -4.10 -2.27
N VAL A 115 15.96 -3.30 -2.66
CA VAL A 115 15.89 -2.43 -3.85
C VAL A 115 17.08 -2.73 -4.73
N LEU A 116 16.84 -3.16 -5.97
CA LEU A 116 17.85 -3.30 -7.01
C LEU A 116 17.73 -2.13 -7.98
N ALA A 117 18.84 -1.48 -8.28
CA ALA A 117 18.95 -0.50 -9.35
C ALA A 117 19.78 -1.08 -10.49
N PHE A 118 19.34 -0.83 -11.71
CA PHE A 118 20.03 -1.25 -12.91
C PHE A 118 19.95 -0.17 -13.99
N ASP A 119 21.03 -0.07 -14.74
CA ASP A 119 21.15 0.73 -15.95
C ASP A 119 20.64 -0.11 -17.13
N SER A 120 19.56 0.36 -17.75
CA SER A 120 18.92 -0.32 -18.87
C SER A 120 19.42 0.13 -20.25
N SER A 121 20.35 1.09 -20.32
CA SER A 121 20.81 1.72 -21.56
C SER A 121 22.25 1.36 -21.92
N ASN A 122 22.48 0.87 -23.14
CA ASN A 122 23.83 0.59 -23.63
C ASN A 122 24.48 1.85 -24.22
N ASP A 123 24.88 2.80 -23.37
CA ASP A 123 25.46 4.09 -23.81
C ASP A 123 26.83 4.40 -23.19
N GLU A 124 27.47 3.39 -22.57
CA GLU A 124 28.77 3.47 -21.89
C GLU A 124 28.81 4.46 -20.71
N LYS A 125 27.65 4.92 -20.22
CA LYS A 125 27.53 5.81 -19.06
C LYS A 125 26.84 5.10 -17.92
N LYS A 126 27.35 5.29 -16.70
CA LYS A 126 26.63 4.88 -15.49
C LYS A 126 25.43 5.80 -15.28
N ASN A 127 24.23 5.31 -15.57
CA ASN A 127 22.98 6.07 -15.54
C ASN A 127 21.79 5.20 -15.11
N TYR A 128 21.83 4.71 -13.87
CA TYR A 128 20.77 3.90 -13.27
C TYR A 128 19.40 4.57 -13.41
N ASP A 129 18.54 3.97 -14.23
CA ASP A 129 17.24 4.52 -14.62
C ASP A 129 16.06 3.61 -14.26
N LYS A 130 16.35 2.38 -13.83
CA LYS A 130 15.35 1.39 -13.43
C LYS A 130 15.61 0.82 -12.04
N PHE A 131 14.52 0.58 -11.33
CA PHE A 131 14.51 0.08 -9.96
C PHE A 131 13.53 -1.07 -9.80
N ILE A 132 13.91 -2.10 -9.07
CA ILE A 132 13.04 -3.19 -8.62
C ILE A 132 12.99 -3.13 -7.10
N VAL A 133 11.79 -3.19 -6.53
CA VAL A 133 11.58 -3.22 -5.08
C VAL A 133 10.83 -4.51 -4.76
N SER A 134 11.33 -5.28 -3.80
CA SER A 134 10.82 -6.62 -3.47
C SER A 134 11.08 -6.95 -2.00
N ASP A 135 10.34 -7.90 -1.43
CA ASP A 135 10.59 -8.45 -0.09
C ASP A 135 11.63 -9.58 -0.08
N ASN A 136 12.19 -9.90 -1.25
CA ASN A 136 13.24 -10.90 -1.43
C ASN A 136 14.15 -10.59 -2.64
N ASN A 137 15.27 -11.31 -2.76
CA ASN A 137 16.27 -11.12 -3.83
C ASN A 137 15.96 -11.89 -5.13
N THR A 138 14.71 -12.31 -5.33
CA THR A 138 14.22 -12.95 -6.56
C THR A 138 13.33 -11.99 -7.31
N ILE A 139 13.62 -11.82 -8.61
CA ILE A 139 12.91 -10.85 -9.44
C ILE A 139 11.72 -11.51 -10.13
N HIS A 140 10.54 -10.97 -9.82
CA HIS A 140 9.26 -11.38 -10.41
C HIS A 140 8.59 -10.26 -11.22
N SER A 141 9.14 -9.05 -11.22
CA SER A 141 8.56 -7.86 -11.82
C SER A 141 9.56 -7.11 -12.70
N SER A 142 9.04 -6.30 -13.62
CA SER A 142 9.86 -5.39 -14.42
C SER A 142 10.29 -4.18 -13.58
N GLY A 143 11.47 -3.63 -13.89
CA GLY A 143 11.95 -2.42 -13.24
C GLY A 143 11.09 -1.19 -13.56
N VAL A 144 10.80 -0.39 -12.55
CA VAL A 144 10.10 0.90 -12.68
C VAL A 144 11.09 2.03 -12.82
N SER A 145 10.74 3.07 -13.58
CA SER A 145 11.56 4.29 -13.62
C SER A 145 11.23 5.21 -12.44
N SER A 146 12.07 6.22 -12.19
CA SER A 146 11.79 7.23 -11.16
C SER A 146 10.53 8.08 -11.44
N LYS A 147 10.01 8.06 -12.67
CA LYS A 147 8.78 8.78 -13.03
C LYS A 147 7.52 7.96 -12.75
N ASP A 148 7.66 6.65 -12.61
CA ASP A 148 6.55 5.72 -12.52
C ASP A 148 6.27 5.33 -11.07
N TRP A 149 5.03 4.94 -10.80
CA TRP A 149 4.67 4.29 -9.55
C TRP A 149 4.95 2.79 -9.68
N GLY A 150 5.49 2.20 -8.62
CA GLY A 150 5.55 0.77 -8.43
C GLY A 150 4.74 0.35 -7.21
N SER A 151 4.62 -0.95 -7.01
CA SER A 151 4.00 -1.51 -5.81
C SER A 151 4.77 -2.73 -5.31
N VAL A 152 4.64 -3.00 -4.02
CA VAL A 152 5.19 -4.17 -3.35
C VAL A 152 4.09 -4.80 -2.54
N SER A 153 3.98 -6.11 -2.69
CA SER A 153 3.01 -6.94 -2.00
C SER A 153 3.74 -7.83 -1.03
N LEU A 154 3.15 -7.98 0.14
CA LEU A 154 3.74 -8.61 1.30
C LEU A 154 2.80 -9.72 1.75
N GLU A 155 3.30 -10.95 1.73
CA GLU A 155 2.64 -12.06 2.38
C GLU A 155 2.91 -11.98 3.90
N LEU A 156 1.82 -11.92 4.66
CA LEU A 156 1.81 -11.94 6.11
C LEU A 156 1.37 -13.32 6.60
N GLU A 157 1.40 -13.54 7.91
CA GLU A 157 0.88 -14.76 8.49
C GLU A 157 -0.62 -14.97 8.17
N GLU A 158 -1.08 -16.21 8.29
CA GLU A 158 -2.50 -16.59 8.11
C GLU A 158 -3.09 -16.25 6.74
N ASN A 159 -2.29 -16.26 5.66
CA ASN A 159 -2.70 -15.93 4.29
C ASN A 159 -3.27 -14.50 4.13
N LYS A 160 -2.83 -13.57 4.97
CA LYS A 160 -3.13 -12.15 4.81
C LYS A 160 -2.14 -11.53 3.83
N THR A 161 -2.65 -10.63 2.99
CA THR A 161 -1.81 -9.82 2.11
C THR A 161 -1.87 -8.36 2.56
N ALA A 162 -0.72 -7.72 2.53
CA ALA A 162 -0.59 -6.29 2.66
C ALA A 162 0.31 -5.77 1.54
N GLY A 163 0.41 -4.45 1.40
CA GLY A 163 1.32 -3.89 0.43
C GLY A 163 1.39 -2.38 0.49
N PHE A 164 2.23 -1.83 -0.35
CA PHE A 164 2.39 -0.39 -0.49
C PHE A 164 2.73 -0.01 -1.92
N TRP A 165 2.35 1.21 -2.27
CA TRP A 165 2.81 1.88 -3.49
C TRP A 165 4.09 2.64 -3.19
N PHE A 166 4.98 2.76 -4.17
CA PHE A 166 6.19 3.54 -4.03
C PHE A 166 6.50 4.34 -5.30
N LYS A 167 7.27 5.41 -5.11
CA LYS A 167 7.83 6.22 -6.19
C LYS A 167 9.15 6.83 -5.75
N PHE A 168 10.15 6.77 -6.62
CA PHE A 168 11.39 7.48 -6.40
C PHE A 168 11.18 8.98 -6.66
N THR A 169 11.44 9.81 -5.66
CA THR A 169 11.18 11.25 -5.71
C THR A 169 12.44 12.06 -5.98
N ALA A 170 13.62 11.52 -5.66
CA ALA A 170 14.90 12.09 -6.02
C ALA A 170 15.91 10.96 -6.28
N THR A 171 16.56 10.99 -7.44
CA THR A 171 17.53 9.97 -7.87
C THR A 171 18.74 10.66 -8.48
N ASP A 172 19.93 10.22 -8.07
CA ASP A 172 21.18 10.53 -8.77
C ASP A 172 21.46 9.43 -9.80
N PRO A 173 21.57 9.72 -11.11
CA PRO A 173 21.80 8.68 -12.12
C PRO A 173 23.07 7.84 -11.90
N ALA A 174 24.07 8.39 -11.21
CA ALA A 174 25.28 7.64 -10.86
C ALA A 174 25.16 6.86 -9.53
N LEU A 175 24.08 7.08 -8.77
CA LEU A 175 23.85 6.57 -7.42
C LEU A 175 24.97 6.90 -6.42
N GLU A 176 25.71 7.99 -6.64
CA GLU A 176 26.76 8.47 -5.73
C GLU A 176 26.19 9.26 -4.55
N LYS A 177 24.97 9.78 -4.72
CA LYS A 177 24.20 10.50 -3.70
C LYS A 177 23.04 9.67 -3.17
N GLU A 178 22.50 10.12 -2.04
CA GLU A 178 21.30 9.54 -1.45
C GLU A 178 20.11 9.65 -2.41
N THR A 179 19.48 8.52 -2.68
CA THR A 179 18.24 8.42 -3.43
C THR A 179 17.07 8.46 -2.45
N VAL A 180 15.99 9.16 -2.79
CA VAL A 180 14.78 9.25 -1.96
C VAL A 180 13.65 8.50 -2.64
N MET A 181 13.04 7.58 -1.89
CA MET A 181 11.86 6.84 -2.30
C MET A 181 10.71 7.15 -1.34
N TYR A 182 9.62 7.68 -1.86
CA TYR A 182 8.37 7.71 -1.13
C TYR A 182 7.71 6.32 -1.20
N ARG A 183 7.23 5.83 -0.07
CA ARG A 183 6.27 4.72 0.00
C ARG A 183 5.01 5.16 0.73
N SER A 184 3.86 4.67 0.27
CA SER A 184 2.59 4.82 0.98
C SER A 184 2.64 4.09 2.33
N ALA A 185 1.57 4.25 3.10
CA ALA A 185 1.29 3.35 4.20
C ALA A 185 1.23 1.90 3.71
N VAL A 186 1.66 0.98 4.57
CA VAL A 186 1.51 -0.46 4.36
C VAL A 186 0.17 -0.87 4.94
N THR A 187 -0.73 -1.31 4.08
CA THR A 187 -2.12 -1.62 4.46
C THR A 187 -2.51 -3.01 4.02
N SER A 188 -3.35 -3.67 4.82
CA SER A 188 -4.01 -4.91 4.47
C SER A 188 -5.45 -4.68 4.00
N GLY A 189 -6.04 -5.69 3.36
CA GLY A 189 -7.46 -5.73 3.01
C GLY A 189 -8.20 -6.79 3.81
N LEU A 190 -9.42 -6.45 4.26
CA LEU A 190 -10.37 -7.43 4.79
C LEU A 190 -11.24 -7.92 3.63
N ILE A 191 -11.10 -9.20 3.29
CA ILE A 191 -11.86 -9.82 2.20
C ILE A 191 -12.66 -10.97 2.80
N ASP A 192 -13.99 -10.86 2.75
CA ASP A 192 -14.93 -11.84 3.28
C ASP A 192 -15.93 -12.24 2.19
N GLY A 193 -16.29 -13.52 2.17
CA GLY A 193 -17.24 -14.07 1.20
C GLY A 193 -17.22 -15.59 1.14
N PRO A 194 -17.86 -16.19 0.11
CA PRO A 194 -17.92 -17.64 -0.03
C PRO A 194 -16.52 -18.26 -0.19
N GLU A 195 -16.45 -19.57 -0.01
CA GLU A 195 -15.21 -20.35 -0.16
C GLU A 195 -14.44 -20.00 -1.45
N GLY A 196 -13.14 -19.75 -1.30
CA GLY A 196 -12.24 -19.39 -2.39
C GLY A 196 -12.33 -17.92 -2.84
N PHE A 197 -13.26 -17.11 -2.32
CA PHE A 197 -13.38 -15.71 -2.73
C PHE A 197 -12.17 -14.86 -2.29
N PRO A 198 -11.74 -14.91 -1.01
CA PRO A 198 -10.57 -14.14 -0.58
C PRO A 198 -9.31 -14.45 -1.38
N GLU A 199 -9.06 -15.74 -1.67
CA GLU A 199 -7.90 -16.21 -2.43
C GLU A 199 -7.96 -15.66 -3.86
N ARG A 200 -9.10 -15.79 -4.56
CA ARG A 200 -9.25 -15.26 -5.92
C ARG A 200 -9.04 -13.76 -6.01
N ILE A 201 -9.50 -12.99 -5.01
CA ILE A 201 -9.30 -11.54 -5.00
C ILE A 201 -7.81 -11.21 -4.84
N ARG A 202 -7.12 -11.88 -3.93
CA ARG A 202 -5.67 -11.69 -3.73
C ARG A 202 -4.87 -12.11 -4.96
N ASP A 203 -5.18 -13.24 -5.57
CA ASP A 203 -4.49 -13.72 -6.78
C ASP A 203 -4.67 -12.78 -7.98
N GLN A 204 -5.83 -12.12 -8.08
CA GLN A 204 -6.16 -11.27 -9.23
C GLN A 204 -5.75 -9.81 -9.06
N PHE A 205 -5.84 -9.28 -7.83
CA PHE A 205 -5.69 -7.85 -7.55
C PHE A 205 -4.60 -7.53 -6.53
N ASP A 206 -3.97 -8.56 -5.97
CA ASP A 206 -2.87 -8.46 -5.04
C ASP A 206 -3.29 -7.87 -3.67
N PHE A 207 -2.67 -6.77 -3.22
CA PHE A 207 -3.03 -6.09 -1.98
C PHE A 207 -4.13 -5.03 -2.19
N PHE A 208 -4.92 -4.80 -1.15
CA PHE A 208 -5.92 -3.75 -1.15
C PHE A 208 -5.27 -2.37 -0.87
N PRO A 209 -5.56 -1.33 -1.66
CA PRO A 209 -4.87 -0.05 -1.53
C PRO A 209 -5.21 0.65 -0.20
N PRO A 210 -4.31 1.54 0.27
CA PRO A 210 -4.54 2.29 1.50
C PRO A 210 -5.75 3.22 1.40
N GLN A 211 -6.39 3.48 2.54
CA GLN A 211 -7.24 4.66 2.71
C GLN A 211 -6.32 5.90 2.74
N ASP A 212 -6.76 7.02 2.16
CA ASP A 212 -5.97 8.25 1.93
C ASP A 212 -4.88 8.55 2.99
N ASP A 213 -3.69 8.95 2.52
CA ASP A 213 -2.55 9.27 3.40
C ASP A 213 -2.59 10.72 3.91
N ASP A 214 -3.65 11.05 4.62
CA ASP A 214 -3.91 12.40 5.13
C ASP A 214 -2.84 12.84 6.17
N ILE A 215 -2.20 11.89 6.85
CA ILE A 215 -1.17 12.16 7.86
C ILE A 215 0.08 12.78 7.23
N ALA A 216 0.47 12.35 6.03
CA ALA A 216 1.58 12.94 5.30
C ALA A 216 1.29 14.40 4.89
N LEU A 217 0.03 14.70 4.55
CA LEU A 217 -0.42 16.05 4.20
C LEU A 217 -0.50 16.97 5.43
N GLU A 218 -1.00 16.49 6.56
CA GLU A 218 -1.04 17.27 7.81
C GLU A 218 0.35 17.68 8.31
N LYS A 219 1.36 16.84 8.09
CA LYS A 219 2.76 17.16 8.46
C LYS A 219 3.39 18.22 7.56
N LEU A 220 3.00 18.29 6.28
CA LEU A 220 3.46 19.34 5.36
C LEU A 220 2.89 20.71 5.76
N ASP A 221 1.60 20.76 6.12
CA ASP A 221 0.93 21.98 6.58
C ASP A 221 1.54 22.56 7.88
N PHE A 222 2.09 21.70 8.74
CA PHE A 222 2.78 22.14 9.96
C PHE A 222 4.18 22.69 9.70
N GLN A 223 4.89 22.24 8.66
CA GLN A 223 6.23 22.74 8.35
C GLN A 223 6.22 24.07 7.58
N GLU A 224 5.14 24.42 6.88
CA GLU A 224 4.98 25.74 6.26
C GLU A 224 4.46 26.83 7.23
N ARG A 225 4.15 26.46 8.49
CA ARG A 225 3.64 27.38 9.52
C ARG A 225 4.65 27.70 10.63
N ILE A 226 5.94 27.44 10.41
CA ILE A 226 7.03 27.81 11.33
C ILE A 226 7.98 28.79 10.65
#